data_AF-A0A8B0SD83-F1
#
_entry.id   AF-A0A8B0SD83-F1
#
_cell.length_a   1.000
_cell.length_b   1.000
_cell.length_c   1.000
_cell.angle_alpha   90.00
_cell.angle_beta   90.00
_cell.angle_gamma   90.00
#
_symmetry.space_group_name_H-M   'P 1'
#
loop_
_entity.id
_entity.type
_entity.pdbx_description
1 polymer ?
#
loop_
_entity_poly.entity_id
_entity_poly.type
_entity_poly.pdbx_seq_one_letter_code
_entity_poly.pdbx_strand_id
1 'polypeptide(L)'
;MKNRNTQMNNMTQPTASIFVIPPHFLTIRYNGAHYPGSPNTNGLEGGANCQQFAYELLRHNSFSVPDLRSRELWEDTTHTYRVTELTWGDLLLWNKTPDPYGAHVGVYIGDGQAIHLAKDNGYPVMERLENIAQHPAYRVFIGAKRAMLHGGN
;
A
#
# COMPACT_ATOMS: atom_id res chain seq x y z
N MET A 1 15.18 -26.03 -52.18
CA MET A 1 15.82 -24.90 -51.47
C MET A 1 15.02 -24.58 -50.20
N LYS A 2 15.70 -24.60 -49.05
CA LYS A 2 15.29 -24.18 -47.70
C LYS A 2 14.85 -22.69 -47.73
N ASN A 3 14.01 -22.08 -46.88
CA ASN A 3 13.45 -22.37 -45.56
C ASN A 3 12.23 -21.43 -45.34
N ARG A 4 11.29 -21.86 -44.48
CA ARG A 4 10.35 -20.98 -43.75
C ARG A 4 11.16 -20.12 -42.76
N ASN A 5 10.78 -18.86 -42.55
CA ASN A 5 11.00 -18.18 -41.27
C ASN A 5 9.99 -17.05 -41.04
N THR A 6 9.04 -17.36 -40.18
CA THR A 6 8.25 -16.45 -39.36
C THR A 6 9.19 -15.54 -38.57
N GLN A 7 8.94 -14.23 -38.52
CA GLN A 7 9.50 -13.39 -37.47
C GLN A 7 8.38 -12.60 -36.81
N MET A 8 7.95 -13.13 -35.66
CA MET A 8 7.23 -12.40 -34.63
C MET A 8 8.22 -11.51 -33.86
N ASN A 9 7.62 -10.51 -33.20
CA ASN A 9 8.12 -9.78 -32.02
C ASN A 9 8.98 -8.54 -32.30
N ASN A 10 8.40 -7.38 -31.98
CA ASN A 10 8.86 -6.55 -30.87
C ASN A 10 7.78 -5.51 -30.55
N MET A 11 6.74 -5.91 -29.80
CA MET A 11 6.02 -4.95 -28.97
C MET A 11 6.94 -4.66 -27.78
N THR A 12 7.51 -3.46 -27.77
CA THR A 12 8.20 -2.88 -26.62
C THR A 12 7.31 -3.00 -25.40
N GLN A 13 7.73 -3.82 -24.44
CA GLN A 13 7.18 -3.82 -23.09
C GLN A 13 7.33 -2.40 -22.53
N PRO A 14 6.30 -1.80 -21.92
CA PRO A 14 6.47 -0.56 -21.20
C PRO A 14 7.52 -0.76 -20.10
N THR A 15 8.49 0.14 -20.04
CA THR A 15 9.53 0.15 -19.00
C THR A 15 8.88 0.16 -17.62
N ALA A 16 9.25 -0.78 -16.76
CA ALA A 16 8.77 -0.82 -15.38
C ALA A 16 9.05 0.52 -14.69
N SER A 17 7.99 1.24 -14.30
CA SER A 17 8.12 2.41 -13.44
C SER A 17 8.73 1.95 -12.11
N ILE A 18 9.95 2.40 -11.81
CA ILE A 18 10.57 2.15 -10.51
C ILE A 18 9.93 3.11 -9.52
N PHE A 19 8.93 2.64 -8.80
CA PHE A 19 8.38 3.39 -7.67
C PHE A 19 9.31 3.24 -6.46
N VAL A 20 9.98 4.32 -6.10
CA VAL A 20 10.97 4.37 -5.01
C VAL A 20 10.32 4.88 -3.75
N ILE A 21 10.62 4.25 -2.61
CA ILE A 21 10.24 4.77 -1.29
C ILE A 21 11.15 5.97 -0.98
N PRO A 22 10.62 7.20 -0.86
CA PRO A 22 11.47 8.35 -0.61
C PRO A 22 12.17 8.22 0.75
N PRO A 23 13.46 8.56 0.89
CA PRO A 23 14.22 8.32 2.13
C PRO A 23 13.58 8.92 3.39
N HIS A 24 12.92 10.07 3.27
CA HIS A 24 12.26 10.72 4.42
C HIS A 24 11.10 9.89 4.99
N PHE A 25 10.43 9.06 4.18
CA PHE A 25 9.38 8.15 4.67
C PHE A 25 9.94 7.20 5.72
N LEU A 26 11.18 6.74 5.58
CA LEU A 26 11.81 5.80 6.52
C LEU A 26 12.09 6.41 7.91
N THR A 27 11.91 7.72 8.06
CA THR A 27 12.15 8.44 9.33
C THR A 27 10.87 8.75 10.11
N ILE A 28 9.71 8.43 9.55
CA ILE A 28 8.41 8.78 10.15
C ILE A 28 8.13 7.95 11.40
N ARG A 29 7.93 8.62 12.52
CA ARG A 29 7.58 7.96 13.79
C ARG A 29 6.13 7.54 13.82
N TYR A 30 5.87 6.40 14.45
CA TYR A 30 4.52 5.97 14.76
C TYR A 30 3.83 6.99 15.69
N ASN A 31 2.65 7.44 15.28
CA ASN A 31 1.76 8.28 16.07
C ASN A 31 0.32 7.83 15.85
N GLY A 32 -0.26 7.12 16.82
CA GLY A 32 -1.61 6.56 16.72
C GLY A 32 -2.73 7.60 16.64
N ALA A 33 -2.48 8.86 17.03
CA ALA A 33 -3.44 9.96 16.90
C ALA A 33 -3.48 10.54 15.48
N HIS A 34 -2.47 10.21 14.65
CA HIS A 34 -2.32 10.73 13.30
C HIS A 34 -2.87 9.71 12.30
N TYR A 35 -4.18 9.76 12.06
CA TYR A 35 -4.93 8.84 11.21
C TYR A 35 -5.68 9.60 10.12
N PRO A 36 -6.11 8.94 9.02
CA PRO A 36 -6.85 9.63 7.96
C PRO A 36 -8.12 10.31 8.49
N GLY A 37 -8.26 11.62 8.24
CA GLY A 37 -9.38 12.43 8.71
C GLY A 37 -9.28 12.91 10.16
N SER A 38 -8.17 12.68 10.86
CA SER A 38 -7.93 13.26 12.19
C SER A 38 -7.72 14.77 12.06
N PRO A 39 -8.36 15.61 12.90
CA PRO A 39 -8.24 17.07 12.82
C PRO A 39 -6.82 17.59 13.06
N ASN A 40 -5.95 16.78 13.68
CA ASN A 40 -4.57 17.14 14.00
C ASN A 40 -3.56 16.50 13.03
N THR A 41 -4.01 15.88 11.94
CA THR A 41 -3.12 15.22 10.97
C THR A 41 -2.90 16.11 9.75
N ASN A 42 -1.65 16.45 9.51
CA ASN A 42 -1.20 17.14 8.31
C ASN A 42 -0.14 16.29 7.61
N GLY A 43 -0.58 15.41 6.71
CA GLY A 43 0.32 14.47 6.02
C GLY A 43 1.07 13.58 7.00
N LEU A 44 2.40 13.70 7.01
CA LEU A 44 3.32 12.97 7.90
C LEU A 44 3.92 13.82 9.03
N GLU A 45 3.52 15.10 9.14
CA GLU A 45 4.01 16.00 10.17
C GLU A 45 3.64 15.47 11.56
N GLY A 46 4.60 15.42 12.48
CA GLY A 46 4.40 14.87 13.82
C GLY A 46 4.20 13.34 13.88
N GLY A 47 4.43 12.63 12.78
CA GLY A 47 4.29 11.18 12.68
C GLY A 47 2.98 10.75 12.04
N ALA A 48 2.77 9.43 11.97
CA ALA A 48 1.59 8.83 11.36
C ALA A 48 1.25 7.49 12.01
N ASN A 49 0.00 7.05 11.92
CA ASN A 49 -0.33 5.65 12.12
C ASN A 49 -0.08 4.85 10.82
N CYS A 50 -0.35 3.54 10.87
CA CYS A 50 -0.14 2.65 9.73
C CYS A 50 -0.85 3.11 8.44
N GLN A 51 -2.12 3.51 8.57
CA GLN A 51 -2.96 3.85 7.43
C GLN A 51 -2.61 5.23 6.84
N GLN A 52 -2.39 6.23 7.68
CA GLN A 52 -1.98 7.57 7.24
C GLN A 52 -0.61 7.51 6.54
N PHE A 53 0.34 6.74 7.08
CA PHE A 53 1.62 6.51 6.44
C PHE A 53 1.47 5.89 5.03
N ALA A 54 0.65 4.84 4.91
CA ALA A 54 0.40 4.18 3.63
C ALA A 54 -0.24 5.12 2.61
N TYR A 55 -1.18 5.96 3.04
CA TYR A 55 -1.87 6.90 2.17
C TYR A 55 -0.95 8.02 1.67
N GLU A 56 -0.12 8.57 2.54
CA GLU A 56 0.85 9.60 2.15
C GLU A 56 1.89 9.05 1.17
N LEU A 57 2.29 7.78 1.30
CA LEU A 57 3.20 7.15 0.34
C LEU A 57 2.55 7.05 -1.05
N LEU A 58 1.27 6.73 -1.09
CA LEU A 58 0.49 6.67 -2.33
C LEU A 58 0.27 8.05 -2.93
N ARG A 59 -0.12 9.04 -2.12
CA ARG A 59 -0.30 10.43 -2.54
C ARG A 59 1.00 11.02 -3.10
N HIS A 60 2.14 10.72 -2.48
CA HIS A 60 3.46 11.09 -3.00
C HIS A 60 3.73 10.52 -4.39
N ASN A 61 3.18 9.34 -4.70
CA ASN A 61 3.31 8.66 -5.99
C ASN A 61 2.10 8.90 -6.91
N SER A 62 1.41 10.03 -6.76
CA SER A 62 0.30 10.48 -7.62
C SER A 62 -0.96 9.60 -7.59
N PHE A 63 -1.14 8.76 -6.56
CA PHE A 63 -2.42 8.09 -6.34
C PHE A 63 -3.39 8.98 -5.57
N SER A 64 -4.67 8.88 -5.90
CA SER A 64 -5.73 9.57 -5.15
C SER A 64 -6.32 8.61 -4.13
N VAL A 65 -6.03 8.84 -2.85
CA VAL A 65 -6.62 8.10 -1.74
C VAL A 65 -7.28 9.10 -0.79
N PRO A 66 -8.61 9.09 -0.61
CA PRO A 66 -9.27 9.95 0.37
C PRO A 66 -9.03 9.44 1.80
N ASP A 67 -9.42 10.25 2.78
CA ASP A 67 -9.23 9.96 4.21
C ASP A 67 -10.17 8.88 4.79
N LEU A 68 -10.29 7.75 4.08
CA LEU A 68 -11.09 6.61 4.49
C LEU A 68 -10.42 5.87 5.65
N ARG A 69 -11.19 5.54 6.68
CA ARG A 69 -10.79 4.60 7.75
C ARG A 69 -10.81 3.16 7.24
N SER A 70 -10.16 2.25 7.95
CA SER A 70 -9.91 0.89 7.44
C SER A 70 -11.15 0.11 6.98
N ARG A 71 -12.29 0.29 7.65
CA ARG A 71 -13.58 -0.28 7.20
C ARG A 71 -14.08 0.38 5.92
N GLU A 72 -14.06 1.71 5.89
CA GLU A 72 -14.49 2.51 4.73
C GLU A 72 -13.60 2.22 3.52
N LEU A 73 -12.28 2.03 3.71
CA LEU A 73 -11.36 1.58 2.66
C LEU A 73 -11.76 0.23 2.08
N TRP A 74 -12.14 -0.73 2.93
CA TRP A 74 -12.53 -2.05 2.46
C TRP A 74 -13.85 -2.06 1.68
N GLU A 75 -14.76 -1.17 2.06
CA GLU A 75 -16.09 -0.99 1.45
C GLU A 75 -16.08 -0.05 0.23
N ASP A 76 -15.11 0.86 0.15
CA ASP A 76 -15.00 1.84 -0.94
C ASP A 76 -14.88 1.14 -2.29
N THR A 77 -15.63 1.64 -3.26
CA THR A 77 -15.58 1.19 -4.65
C THR A 77 -15.40 2.35 -5.63
N THR A 78 -15.33 3.58 -5.09
CA THR A 78 -15.27 4.82 -5.87
C THR A 78 -13.81 5.20 -6.13
N HIS A 79 -12.95 5.11 -5.12
CA HIS A 79 -11.56 5.56 -5.19
C HIS A 79 -10.56 4.41 -5.22
N THR A 80 -11.02 3.23 -4.81
CA THR A 80 -10.22 2.03 -4.68
C THR A 80 -11.02 0.79 -5.10
N TYR A 81 -10.34 -0.24 -5.57
CA TYR A 81 -10.97 -1.51 -5.95
C TYR A 81 -10.18 -2.70 -5.41
N ARG A 82 -10.83 -3.84 -5.26
CA ARG A 82 -10.19 -5.07 -4.73
C ARG A 82 -9.31 -5.70 -5.80
N VAL A 83 -8.17 -6.23 -5.39
CA VAL A 83 -7.22 -6.93 -6.27
C VAL A 83 -6.77 -8.25 -5.65
N THR A 84 -6.43 -9.21 -6.50
CA THR A 84 -5.87 -10.51 -6.10
C THR A 84 -4.42 -10.67 -6.57
N GLU A 85 -4.05 -10.02 -7.66
CA GLU A 85 -2.68 -9.96 -8.16
C GLU A 85 -2.03 -8.65 -7.70
N LEU A 86 -1.05 -8.79 -6.82
CA LEU A 86 -0.41 -7.66 -6.17
C LEU A 86 0.59 -6.96 -7.10
N THR A 87 0.49 -5.64 -7.18
CA THR A 87 1.48 -4.76 -7.80
C THR A 87 1.88 -3.66 -6.83
N TRP A 88 3.01 -3.01 -7.10
CA TRP A 88 3.47 -1.89 -6.28
C TRP A 88 2.33 -0.89 -6.02
N GLY A 89 2.20 -0.45 -4.78
CA GLY A 89 1.18 0.53 -4.37
C GLY A 89 -0.13 -0.09 -3.87
N ASP A 90 -0.32 -1.40 -3.97
CA ASP A 90 -1.51 -2.01 -3.38
C ASP A 90 -1.53 -1.88 -1.86
N LEU A 91 -2.66 -1.40 -1.34
CA LEU A 91 -2.95 -1.35 0.08
C LEU A 91 -3.31 -2.74 0.56
N LEU A 92 -2.58 -3.23 1.55
CA LEU A 92 -2.77 -4.56 2.13
C LEU A 92 -3.36 -4.40 3.53
N LEU A 93 -4.45 -5.13 3.82
CA LEU A 93 -5.18 -5.04 5.09
C LEU A 93 -5.02 -6.34 5.87
N TRP A 94 -4.57 -6.22 7.12
CA TRP A 94 -4.49 -7.33 8.08
C TRP A 94 -5.19 -7.00 9.38
N ASN A 95 -5.68 -8.01 10.08
CA ASN A 95 -6.22 -7.86 11.42
C ASN A 95 -6.10 -9.17 12.21
N LYS A 96 -6.54 -9.16 13.48
CA LYS A 96 -6.66 -10.35 14.32
C LYS A 96 -7.88 -11.20 13.96
N THR A 97 -8.86 -10.61 13.29
CA THR A 97 -10.13 -11.23 12.86
C THR A 97 -10.40 -10.85 11.40
N PRO A 98 -11.38 -11.48 10.73
CA PRO A 98 -11.78 -11.07 9.38
C PRO A 98 -12.48 -9.70 9.29
N ASP A 99 -12.66 -8.97 10.39
CA ASP A 99 -13.33 -7.66 10.40
C ASP A 99 -12.35 -6.57 9.91
N PRO A 100 -12.70 -5.76 8.90
CA PRO A 100 -11.85 -4.66 8.44
C PRO A 100 -11.75 -3.49 9.43
N TYR A 101 -12.60 -3.42 10.46
CA TYR A 101 -12.52 -2.36 11.46
C TYR A 101 -11.23 -2.45 12.28
N GLY A 102 -10.45 -1.35 12.27
CA GLY A 102 -9.16 -1.28 12.94
C GLY A 102 -8.05 -2.10 12.29
N ALA A 103 -8.20 -2.48 11.02
CA ALA A 103 -7.18 -3.23 10.29
C ALA A 103 -5.86 -2.44 10.22
N HIS A 104 -4.76 -3.18 10.36
CA HIS A 104 -3.43 -2.70 10.05
C HIS A 104 -3.25 -2.62 8.54
N VAL A 105 -2.66 -1.53 8.07
CA VAL A 105 -2.50 -1.23 6.65
C VAL A 105 -1.03 -1.09 6.30
N GLY A 106 -0.62 -1.72 5.19
CA GLY A 106 0.69 -1.55 4.58
C GLY A 106 0.58 -1.37 3.06
N VAL A 107 1.69 -1.07 2.41
CA VAL A 107 1.77 -0.90 0.95
C VAL A 107 2.65 -2.01 0.38
N TYR A 108 2.14 -2.75 -0.61
CA TYR A 108 2.93 -3.73 -1.34
C TYR A 108 4.00 -3.03 -2.18
N ILE A 109 5.24 -3.51 -2.12
CA ILE A 109 6.40 -2.89 -2.78
C ILE A 109 7.09 -3.81 -3.80
N GLY A 110 6.50 -4.97 -4.09
CA GLY A 110 7.10 -6.00 -4.94
C GLY A 110 7.68 -7.17 -4.15
N ASP A 111 8.05 -8.24 -4.85
CA ASP A 111 8.79 -9.40 -4.33
C ASP A 111 8.26 -10.01 -3.01
N GLY A 112 6.93 -10.00 -2.81
CA GLY A 112 6.32 -10.54 -1.60
C GLY A 112 6.63 -9.71 -0.34
N GLN A 113 6.91 -8.41 -0.50
CA GLN A 113 7.21 -7.49 0.59
C GLN A 113 6.19 -6.35 0.67
N ALA A 114 5.99 -5.86 1.89
CA ALA A 114 5.26 -4.64 2.17
C ALA A 114 6.12 -3.68 2.98
N ILE A 115 5.95 -2.39 2.74
CA ILE A 115 6.33 -1.36 3.71
C ILE A 115 5.14 -1.04 4.61
N HIS A 116 5.36 -1.00 5.91
CA HIS A 116 4.33 -0.60 6.88
C HIS A 116 4.95 0.08 8.09
N LEU A 117 4.15 0.94 8.73
CA LEU A 117 4.48 1.60 9.99
C LEU A 117 3.59 1.02 11.09
N ALA A 118 4.17 0.49 12.16
CA ALA A 118 3.43 -0.13 13.26
C ALA A 118 3.88 0.44 14.60
N LYS A 119 2.98 0.37 15.60
CA LYS A 119 3.29 0.79 16.99
C LYS A 119 4.52 0.07 17.54
N ASP A 120 4.60 -1.23 17.30
CA ASP A 120 5.63 -2.09 17.88
C ASP A 120 7.02 -1.83 17.27
N ASN A 121 7.08 -1.40 16.00
CA ASN A 121 8.32 -1.07 15.30
C ASN A 121 8.75 0.39 15.53
N GLY A 122 7.80 1.30 15.79
CA GLY A 122 8.05 2.72 15.99
C GLY A 122 8.43 3.51 14.72
N TYR A 123 8.98 2.85 13.70
CA TYR A 123 9.35 3.38 12.38
C TYR A 123 8.91 2.42 11.26
N PRO A 124 8.92 2.86 9.99
CA PRO A 124 8.51 2.00 8.90
C PRO A 124 9.53 0.91 8.65
N VAL A 125 9.03 -0.29 8.36
CA VAL A 125 9.84 -1.45 8.03
C VAL A 125 9.37 -2.03 6.71
N MET A 126 10.31 -2.58 5.95
CA MET A 126 10.04 -3.41 4.78
C MET A 126 10.12 -4.86 5.21
N GLU A 127 9.01 -5.57 5.15
CA GLU A 127 8.88 -6.91 5.70
C GLU A 127 8.20 -7.86 4.71
N ARG A 128 8.58 -9.14 4.73
CA ARG A 128 7.93 -10.18 3.92
C ARG A 128 6.49 -10.39 4.42
N LEU A 129 5.53 -10.55 3.51
CA LEU A 129 4.13 -10.76 3.87
C LEU A 129 3.95 -11.99 4.80
N GLU A 130 4.76 -13.02 4.57
CA GLU A 130 4.78 -14.25 5.37
C GLU A 130 5.10 -13.98 6.85
N ASN A 131 6.01 -13.03 7.13
CA ASN A 131 6.41 -12.68 8.50
C ASN A 131 5.36 -11.79 9.17
N ILE A 132 4.79 -10.83 8.44
CA ILE A 132 3.68 -10.00 8.93
C ILE A 132 2.52 -10.90 9.38
N ALA A 133 2.20 -11.94 8.60
CA ALA A 133 1.14 -12.90 8.91
C ALA A 133 1.42 -13.77 10.16
N GLN A 134 2.67 -13.89 10.61
CA GLN A 134 2.98 -14.56 11.89
C GLN A 134 2.68 -13.67 13.10
N HIS A 135 2.55 -12.36 12.92
CA HIS A 135 2.28 -11.45 14.02
C HIS A 135 0.85 -11.67 14.55
N PRO A 136 0.63 -11.91 15.85
CA PRO A 136 -0.70 -12.26 16.39
C PRO A 136 -1.79 -11.22 16.06
N ALA A 137 -1.44 -9.93 15.98
CA ALA A 137 -2.37 -8.86 15.65
C ALA A 137 -2.73 -8.79 14.15
N TYR A 138 -1.95 -9.41 13.27
CA TYR A 138 -2.04 -9.30 11.80
C TYR A 138 -2.26 -10.65 11.10
N ARG A 139 -2.50 -11.71 11.89
CA ARG A 139 -2.61 -13.10 11.40
C ARG A 139 -3.70 -13.36 10.36
N VAL A 140 -4.72 -12.51 10.28
CA VAL A 140 -5.77 -12.62 9.27
C VAL A 140 -5.51 -11.57 8.19
N PHE A 141 -5.18 -12.03 6.99
CA PHE A 141 -5.17 -11.18 5.80
C PHE A 141 -6.62 -10.98 5.33
N ILE A 142 -7.09 -9.73 5.35
CA ILE A 142 -8.45 -9.36 4.92
C ILE A 142 -8.51 -9.29 3.40
N GLY A 143 -7.48 -8.71 2.78
CA GLY A 143 -7.38 -8.56 1.34
C GLY A 143 -6.55 -7.36 0.92
N ALA A 144 -6.55 -7.10 -0.39
CA ALA A 144 -5.82 -6.01 -1.01
C ALA A 144 -6.74 -5.05 -1.77
N LYS A 145 -6.35 -3.77 -1.79
CA LYS A 145 -7.05 -2.68 -2.44
C LYS A 145 -6.07 -1.87 -3.28
N ARG A 146 -6.42 -1.58 -4.53
CA ARG A 146 -5.66 -0.67 -5.40
C ARG A 146 -6.35 0.67 -5.47
N ALA A 147 -5.59 1.74 -5.30
CA ALA A 147 -6.07 3.10 -5.47
C ALA A 147 -6.07 3.50 -6.95
N MET A 148 -7.00 4.37 -7.33
CA MET A 148 -6.98 5.01 -8.64
C MET A 148 -5.81 6.00 -8.72
N LEU A 149 -5.18 6.09 -9.90
CA LEU A 149 -4.27 7.18 -10.18
C LEU A 149 -5.04 8.50 -10.17
N HIS A 150 -4.40 9.58 -9.70
CA HIS A 150 -4.95 10.90 -9.90
C HIS A 150 -5.06 11.13 -11.41
N GLY A 151 -6.29 11.23 -11.93
CA GLY A 151 -6.50 11.65 -13.31
C GLY A 151 -5.89 13.04 -13.45
N GLY A 152 -4.84 13.17 -14.26
CA GLY A 152 -4.41 14.47 -14.73
C GLY A 152 -5.49 15.00 -15.65
N ASN A 153 -6.10 16.13 -15.29
CA ASN A 153 -6.79 16.96 -16.26
C ASN A 153 -5.77 17.63 -17.18
#